data_AF-A0A2W5QNM5-F1
#
_entry.id   AF-A0A2W5QNM5-F1
#
_cell.length_a   1.000
_cell.length_b   1.000
_cell.length_c   1.000
_cell.angle_alpha   90.00
_cell.angle_beta   90.00
_cell.angle_gamma   90.00
#
_symmetry.space_group_name_H-M   'P 1'
#
loop_
_entity.id
_entity.type
_entity.pdbx_description
1 polymer ?
#
loop_
_entity_poly.entity_id
_entity_poly.type
_entity_poly.pdbx_seq_one_letter_code
_entity_poly.pdbx_strand_id
1 'polypeptide(L)'
;MNKLEQDPRISEGSGFFQALKDWMRRAAQIVNALVDAVGLRAPIDSPAFTGTPTVPTPALSDDSAKAVNSTWVRNAMSNIANAAGFSYSLAGTWYVKLPSWLGGVIFQGGSNVVTTDSGGNAGISFPLAFPNSVRTVVATNGDSGSGSLLVLAYAVGFPTLTTHAVNVRNSGTGANAAGATVRINWFAFGN
;
A
#
# COMPACT_ATOMS: atom_id res chain seq x y z
N MET A 1 29.47 63.28 6.85
CA MET A 1 28.50 63.02 7.93
C MET A 1 27.14 63.40 7.36
N ASN A 2 26.35 62.44 6.88
CA ASN A 2 25.02 62.76 6.36
C ASN A 2 24.21 63.35 7.53
N LYS A 3 23.70 64.58 7.35
CA LYS A 3 22.79 65.19 8.33
C LYS A 3 21.62 64.22 8.49
N LEU A 4 21.32 63.83 9.73
CA LEU A 4 20.08 63.12 10.02
C LEU A 4 18.94 64.10 9.72
N GLU A 5 18.24 63.92 8.61
CA GLU A 5 17.07 64.71 8.28
C GLU A 5 15.96 64.39 9.29
N GLN A 6 15.32 65.44 9.79
CA GLN A 6 14.25 65.32 10.78
C GLN A 6 13.07 64.58 10.14
N ASP A 7 12.52 63.59 10.86
CA ASP A 7 11.36 62.84 10.38
C ASP A 7 10.20 63.82 10.11
N PRO A 8 9.62 63.87 8.89
CA PRO A 8 8.59 64.84 8.52
C PRO A 8 7.31 64.75 9.36
N ARG A 9 7.17 63.71 10.19
CA ARG A 9 6.08 63.54 11.16
C ARG A 9 6.30 64.29 12.48
N ILE A 10 7.49 64.83 12.72
CA ILE A 10 7.85 65.61 13.92
C ILE A 10 7.87 67.09 13.52
N SER A 11 6.82 67.84 13.87
CA SER A 11 6.74 69.27 13.54
C SER A 11 7.43 70.15 14.59
N GLU A 12 8.14 71.18 14.13
CA GLU A 12 8.74 72.20 15.01
C GLU A 12 7.66 73.21 15.46
N GLY A 13 7.59 73.49 16.77
CA GLY A 13 6.61 74.43 17.35
C GLY A 13 5.91 73.92 18.62
N SER A 14 4.80 74.55 19.02
CA SER A 14 4.08 74.27 20.28
C SER A 14 3.56 72.82 20.40
N GLY A 15 3.38 72.12 19.28
CA GLY A 15 2.96 70.72 19.21
C GLY A 15 4.09 69.69 19.18
N PHE A 16 5.36 70.11 19.19
CA PHE A 16 6.53 69.22 19.01
C PHE A 16 6.51 68.01 19.95
N PHE A 17 6.27 68.25 21.24
CA PHE A 17 6.27 67.18 22.25
C PHE A 17 5.15 66.17 22.04
N GLN A 18 4.01 66.60 21.48
CA GLN A 18 2.89 65.71 21.17
C GLN A 18 3.18 64.88 19.91
N ALA A 19 3.67 65.53 18.85
CA ALA A 19 4.10 64.86 17.62
C ALA A 19 5.20 63.82 17.90
N LEU A 20 6.17 64.18 18.75
CA LEU A 20 7.23 63.27 19.19
C LEU A 20 6.68 62.08 19.98
N LYS A 21 5.77 62.30 20.94
CA LYS A 21 5.11 61.22 21.69
C LYS A 21 4.37 60.24 20.76
N ASP A 22 3.63 60.77 19.80
CA ASP A 22 2.86 59.94 18.87
C ASP A 22 3.75 59.20 17.87
N TRP A 23 4.86 59.82 17.45
CA TRP A 23 5.91 59.16 16.67
C TRP A 23 6.52 57.99 17.46
N MET A 24 6.92 58.21 18.72
CA MET A 24 7.49 57.15 19.57
C MET A 24 6.51 56.00 19.81
N ARG A 25 5.22 56.31 20.03
CA ARG A 25 4.18 55.29 20.18
C ARG A 25 4.03 54.45 18.92
N ARG A 26 4.00 55.07 17.74
CA ARG A 26 3.93 54.36 16.46
C ARG A 26 5.17 53.49 16.23
N ALA A 27 6.36 54.01 16.55
CA ALA A 27 7.60 53.24 16.46
C ALA A 27 7.55 52.01 17.37
N ALA A 28 7.11 52.15 18.63
CA ALA A 28 6.97 51.04 19.55
C ALA A 28 5.95 49.98 19.07
N GLN A 29 4.83 50.40 18.49
CA GLN A 29 3.84 49.48 17.90
C GLN A 29 4.43 48.66 16.75
N ILE A 30 5.19 49.29 15.86
CA ILE A 30 5.85 48.60 14.74
C ILE A 30 6.87 47.58 15.26
N VAL A 31 7.69 47.96 16.25
CA VAL A 31 8.69 47.05 16.85
C VAL A 31 8.01 45.85 17.48
N ASN A 32 6.95 46.05 18.26
CA ASN A 32 6.22 44.94 18.89
C ASN A 32 5.63 43.98 17.85
N ALA A 33 4.99 44.50 16.79
CA ALA A 33 4.44 43.66 15.71
C ALA A 33 5.53 42.85 14.97
N LEU A 34 6.73 43.42 14.79
CA LEU A 34 7.88 42.71 14.23
C LEU A 34 8.39 41.62 15.18
N VAL A 35 8.50 41.92 16.48
CA VAL A 35 8.91 40.95 17.50
C VAL A 35 7.93 39.78 17.54
N ASP A 36 6.62 40.04 17.49
CA ASP A 36 5.59 39.00 17.45
C ASP A 36 5.70 38.16 16.18
N ALA A 37 5.84 38.81 15.01
CA ALA A 37 5.98 38.11 13.74
C ALA A 37 7.26 37.26 13.65
N VAL A 38 8.36 37.72 14.25
CA VAL A 38 9.61 36.95 14.37
C VAL A 38 9.45 35.81 15.37
N GLY A 39 8.72 36.02 16.46
CA GLY A 39 8.39 34.99 17.46
C GLY A 39 7.56 33.82 16.90
N LEU A 40 6.87 34.02 15.77
CA LEU A 40 6.15 32.96 15.06
C LEU A 40 7.03 32.16 14.08
N ARG A 41 8.26 32.59 13.80
CA ARG A 41 9.18 31.87 12.92
C ARG A 41 9.92 30.79 13.70
N ALA A 42 10.30 29.72 13.00
CA ALA A 42 11.07 28.65 13.59
C ALA A 42 12.56 29.04 13.72
N PRO A 43 13.25 28.65 14.81
CA PRO A 43 14.71 28.82 14.97
C PRO A 43 15.51 28.19 13.82
N ILE A 44 16.69 28.74 13.52
CA ILE A 44 17.57 28.19 12.47
C ILE A 44 18.16 26.84 12.88
N ASP A 45 18.57 26.72 14.14
CA ASP A 45 19.12 25.51 14.72
C ASP A 45 18.02 24.75 15.46
N SER A 46 17.75 23.53 15.00
CA SER A 46 16.75 22.63 15.61
C SER A 46 15.36 23.26 15.80
N PRO A 47 14.72 23.76 14.72
CA PRO A 47 13.37 24.30 14.81
C PRO A 47 12.39 23.27 15.38
N ALA A 48 11.60 23.68 16.37
CA ALA A 48 10.40 22.96 16.77
C ALA A 48 9.22 23.47 15.94
N PHE A 49 8.70 22.64 15.03
CA PHE A 49 7.49 22.97 14.27
C PHE A 49 6.25 22.76 15.16
N THR A 50 5.31 23.71 15.12
CA THR A 50 4.01 23.63 15.81
C THR A 50 2.87 23.64 14.78
N GLY A 51 1.67 23.19 15.17
CA GLY A 51 0.52 23.09 14.26
C GLY A 51 0.67 21.97 13.20
N THR A 52 0.15 22.22 11.99
CA THR A 52 0.19 21.27 10.86
C THR A 52 1.10 21.80 9.75
N PRO A 53 2.43 21.67 9.87
CA PRO A 53 3.36 22.15 8.85
C PRO A 53 3.11 21.45 7.52
N THR A 54 3.15 22.21 6.42
CA THR A 54 3.00 21.69 5.06
C THR A 54 4.27 21.92 4.25
N VAL A 55 4.60 20.96 3.39
CA VAL A 55 5.66 21.08 2.39
C VAL A 55 5.12 20.57 1.05
N PRO A 56 5.61 21.06 -0.09
CA PRO A 56 5.25 20.52 -1.41
C PRO A 56 5.47 19.00 -1.47
N THR A 57 4.65 18.29 -2.26
CA THR A 57 4.87 16.86 -2.54
C THR A 57 5.87 16.74 -3.70
N PRO A 58 7.12 16.28 -3.48
CA PRO A 58 8.05 16.07 -4.57
C PRO A 58 7.63 14.87 -5.43
N ALA A 59 8.29 14.70 -6.58
CA ALA A 59 8.16 13.47 -7.36
C ALA A 59 8.72 12.28 -6.56
N LEU A 60 8.24 11.06 -6.85
CA LEU A 60 8.74 9.83 -6.19
C LEU A 60 10.15 9.44 -6.65
N SER A 61 10.63 10.04 -7.75
CA SER A 61 12.00 9.88 -8.27
C SER A 61 12.97 10.95 -7.77
N ASP A 62 12.54 11.89 -6.91
CA ASP A 62 13.41 12.94 -6.36
C ASP A 62 14.32 12.35 -5.26
N ASP A 63 15.63 12.51 -5.42
CA ASP A 63 16.69 12.03 -4.51
C ASP A 63 17.41 13.16 -3.76
N SER A 64 16.87 14.38 -3.79
CA SER A 64 17.43 15.54 -3.10
C SER A 64 17.12 15.56 -1.58
N ALA A 65 17.83 16.39 -0.83
CA ALA A 65 17.69 16.53 0.62
C ALA A 65 16.44 17.35 1.08
N LYS A 66 15.36 17.36 0.29
CA LYS A 66 14.12 18.08 0.61
C LYS A 66 13.34 17.38 1.73
N ALA A 67 12.63 18.15 2.55
CA ALA A 67 11.61 17.60 3.43
C ALA A 67 10.42 17.05 2.60
N VAL A 68 9.85 15.93 3.02
CA VAL A 68 8.72 15.26 2.37
C VAL A 68 7.48 15.31 3.26
N ASN A 69 6.29 15.30 2.65
CA ASN A 69 5.02 15.20 3.37
C ASN A 69 4.52 13.75 3.51
N SER A 70 3.51 13.55 4.34
CA SER A 70 2.94 12.21 4.62
C SER A 70 2.32 11.53 3.38
N THR A 71 1.82 12.31 2.42
CA THR A 71 1.35 11.79 1.13
C THR A 71 2.49 11.17 0.33
N TRP A 72 3.65 11.83 0.28
CA TRP A 72 4.84 11.27 -0.36
C TRP A 72 5.28 9.97 0.32
N VAL A 73 5.35 9.93 1.65
CA VAL A 73 5.74 8.73 2.41
C VAL A 73 4.82 7.55 2.10
N ARG A 74 3.50 7.77 2.12
CA ARG A 74 2.51 6.73 1.78
C ARG A 74 2.72 6.17 0.37
N ASN A 75 2.95 7.06 -0.61
CA ASN A 75 3.17 6.67 -1.99
C ASN A 75 4.51 5.95 -2.18
N ALA A 76 5.58 6.42 -1.53
CA ALA A 76 6.90 5.80 -1.56
C ALA A 76 6.86 4.38 -0.99
N MET A 77 6.17 4.16 0.14
CA MET A 77 6.01 2.82 0.72
C MET A 77 5.24 1.86 -0.22
N SER A 78 4.17 2.34 -0.85
CA SER A 78 3.42 1.56 -1.84
C SER A 78 4.29 1.16 -3.04
N ASN A 79 5.09 2.10 -3.55
CA ASN A 79 6.02 1.85 -4.64
C ASN A 79 7.14 0.88 -4.25
N ILE A 80 7.68 0.95 -3.03
CA ILE A 80 8.70 0.02 -2.57
C ILE A 80 8.17 -1.42 -2.56
N ALA A 81 6.93 -1.65 -2.10
CA ALA A 81 6.35 -3.00 -2.10
C ALA A 81 6.20 -3.57 -3.53
N ASN A 82 5.71 -2.74 -4.46
CA ASN A 82 5.54 -3.12 -5.86
C ASN A 82 6.90 -3.32 -6.57
N ALA A 83 7.84 -2.38 -6.40
CA ALA A 83 9.18 -2.43 -7.00
C ALA A 83 10.00 -3.59 -6.42
N ALA A 84 9.82 -3.93 -5.15
CA ALA A 84 10.44 -5.09 -4.55
C ALA A 84 9.92 -6.40 -5.14
N GLY A 85 8.75 -6.41 -5.81
CA GLY A 85 8.20 -7.57 -6.49
C GLY A 85 7.14 -8.35 -5.69
N PHE A 86 6.59 -7.77 -4.62
CA PHE A 86 5.44 -8.34 -3.92
C PHE A 86 4.17 -8.10 -4.73
N SER A 87 3.29 -9.09 -4.80
CA SER A 87 2.00 -8.97 -5.49
C SER A 87 0.97 -9.90 -4.86
N TYR A 88 -0.30 -9.49 -4.81
CA TYR A 88 -1.35 -10.29 -4.19
C TYR A 88 -2.73 -9.99 -4.79
N SER A 89 -3.65 -10.94 -4.64
CA SER A 89 -5.10 -10.78 -4.81
C SER A 89 -5.79 -11.62 -3.74
N LEU A 90 -6.72 -11.05 -2.96
CA LEU A 90 -7.37 -11.73 -1.83
C LEU A 90 -8.87 -12.01 -2.05
N ALA A 91 -9.38 -11.77 -3.25
CA ALA A 91 -10.80 -11.96 -3.57
C ALA A 91 -11.05 -13.31 -4.24
N GLY A 92 -12.02 -14.08 -3.74
CA GLY A 92 -12.40 -15.37 -4.32
C GLY A 92 -11.22 -16.35 -4.36
N THR A 93 -10.81 -16.75 -5.56
CA THR A 93 -9.53 -17.44 -5.77
C THR A 93 -8.38 -16.44 -5.67
N TRP A 94 -7.50 -16.65 -4.70
CA TRP A 94 -6.51 -15.69 -4.24
C TRP A 94 -5.08 -16.13 -4.53
N TYR A 95 -4.14 -15.17 -4.48
CA TYR A 95 -2.71 -15.45 -4.49
C TYR A 95 -1.91 -14.43 -3.67
N VAL A 96 -0.73 -14.85 -3.21
CA VAL A 96 0.33 -14.01 -2.66
C VAL A 96 1.65 -14.43 -3.32
N LYS A 97 2.38 -13.47 -3.90
CA LYS A 97 3.66 -13.67 -4.57
C LYS A 97 4.77 -12.92 -3.83
N LEU A 98 5.87 -13.63 -3.60
CA LEU A 98 7.11 -13.08 -3.09
C LEU A 98 8.03 -12.63 -4.25
N PRO A 99 8.90 -11.64 -3.99
CA PRO A 99 9.97 -11.24 -4.88
C PRO A 99 10.93 -12.33 -5.33
N SER A 100 11.59 -12.14 -6.47
CA SER A 100 12.62 -13.06 -6.99
C SER A 100 13.82 -13.23 -6.04
N TRP A 101 14.23 -12.19 -5.33
CA TRP A 101 15.29 -12.25 -4.31
C TRP A 101 14.89 -13.03 -3.04
N LEU A 102 13.58 -13.26 -2.85
CA LEU A 102 13.02 -14.19 -1.86
C LEU A 102 12.66 -15.56 -2.49
N GLY A 103 13.20 -15.86 -3.67
CA GLY A 103 12.97 -17.12 -4.39
C GLY A 103 11.77 -17.12 -5.33
N GLY A 104 11.03 -16.01 -5.44
CA GLY A 104 9.90 -15.87 -6.37
C GLY A 104 8.70 -16.75 -6.03
N VAL A 105 8.60 -17.21 -4.78
CA VAL A 105 7.57 -18.16 -4.36
C VAL A 105 6.19 -17.53 -4.48
N ILE A 106 5.24 -18.31 -5.00
CA ILE A 106 3.84 -17.94 -5.12
C ILE A 106 3.02 -18.93 -4.29
N PHE A 107 2.10 -18.42 -3.49
CA PHE A 107 1.06 -19.16 -2.81
C PHE A 107 -0.28 -18.80 -3.45
N GLN A 108 -1.10 -19.80 -3.76
CA GLN A 108 -2.40 -19.61 -4.37
C GLN A 108 -3.43 -20.49 -3.68
N GLY A 109 -4.68 -20.06 -3.62
CA GLY A 109 -5.75 -20.86 -3.04
C GLY A 109 -7.12 -20.43 -3.50
N GLY A 110 -8.11 -21.28 -3.29
CA GLY A 110 -9.47 -20.98 -3.70
C GLY A 110 -10.47 -22.07 -3.35
N SER A 111 -11.72 -21.78 -3.68
CA SER A 111 -12.86 -22.70 -3.59
C SER A 111 -13.67 -22.59 -4.87
N ASN A 112 -13.76 -23.67 -5.64
CA ASN A 112 -14.51 -23.69 -6.90
C ASN A 112 -15.52 -24.83 -6.87
N VAL A 113 -16.78 -24.56 -7.24
CA VAL A 113 -17.77 -25.61 -7.51
C VAL A 113 -17.60 -26.02 -8.97
N VAL A 114 -17.34 -27.30 -9.20
CA VAL A 114 -17.06 -27.85 -10.53
C VAL A 114 -17.88 -29.12 -10.76
N THR A 115 -18.19 -29.38 -12.03
CA THR A 115 -18.79 -30.66 -12.46
C THR A 115 -17.70 -31.50 -13.10
N THR A 116 -17.64 -32.77 -12.72
CA THR A 116 -16.61 -33.70 -13.20
C THR A 116 -16.94 -34.27 -14.59
N ASP A 117 -15.89 -34.61 -15.34
CA ASP A 117 -16.01 -35.29 -16.62
C ASP A 117 -16.44 -36.77 -16.49
N SER A 118 -16.50 -37.49 -17.62
CA SER A 118 -16.84 -38.92 -17.65
C SER A 118 -15.83 -39.82 -16.91
N GLY A 119 -14.62 -39.34 -16.69
CA GLY A 119 -13.58 -39.98 -15.89
C GLY A 119 -13.60 -39.56 -14.42
N GLY A 120 -14.54 -38.73 -13.98
CA GLY A 120 -14.58 -38.18 -12.63
C GLY A 120 -13.54 -37.08 -12.38
N ASN A 121 -12.92 -36.51 -13.42
CA ASN A 121 -11.89 -35.49 -13.27
C ASN A 121 -12.48 -34.08 -13.25
N ALA A 122 -11.81 -33.19 -12.54
CA ALA A 122 -12.16 -31.79 -12.41
C ALA A 122 -10.90 -30.92 -12.46
N GLY A 123 -11.02 -29.71 -13.03
CA GLY A 123 -9.93 -28.75 -13.14
C GLY A 123 -9.91 -27.73 -12.01
N ILE A 124 -8.72 -27.49 -11.48
CA ILE A 124 -8.36 -26.30 -10.69
C ILE A 124 -7.65 -25.33 -11.63
N SER A 125 -8.06 -24.08 -11.65
CA SER A 125 -7.39 -23.00 -12.37
C SER A 125 -6.69 -22.05 -11.39
N PHE A 126 -5.40 -21.80 -11.63
CA PHE A 126 -4.63 -20.85 -10.82
C PHE A 126 -4.89 -19.42 -11.29
N PRO A 127 -5.13 -18.45 -10.37
CA PRO A 127 -5.36 -17.06 -10.73
C PRO A 127 -4.09 -16.36 -11.26
N LEU A 128 -2.91 -16.89 -10.94
CA LEU A 128 -1.63 -16.44 -11.47
C LEU A 128 -0.83 -17.65 -11.98
N ALA A 129 -0.27 -17.57 -13.19
CA ALA A 129 0.59 -18.65 -13.68
C ALA A 129 1.87 -18.75 -12.82
N PHE A 130 2.25 -19.96 -12.42
CA PHE A 130 3.57 -20.21 -11.84
C PHE A 130 4.64 -20.05 -12.93
N PRO A 131 5.68 -19.22 -12.74
CA PRO A 131 6.67 -18.99 -13.80
C PRO A 131 7.49 -20.23 -14.18
N ASN A 132 7.79 -21.13 -13.24
CA ASN A 132 8.72 -22.23 -13.44
C ASN A 132 8.09 -23.59 -13.10
N SER A 133 7.48 -23.71 -11.93
CA SER A 133 6.98 -25.00 -11.43
C SER A 133 5.91 -24.84 -10.36
N VAL A 134 4.98 -25.80 -10.36
CA VAL A 134 4.08 -26.03 -9.23
C VAL A 134 4.69 -27.12 -8.37
N ARG A 135 4.94 -26.82 -7.10
CA ARG A 135 5.60 -27.76 -6.18
C ARG A 135 4.61 -28.69 -5.52
N THR A 136 3.45 -28.15 -5.14
CA THR A 136 2.40 -28.94 -4.50
C THR A 136 1.06 -28.27 -4.75
N VAL A 137 0.04 -29.12 -4.92
CA VAL A 137 -1.36 -28.73 -4.86
C VAL A 137 -2.02 -29.66 -3.85
N VAL A 138 -2.71 -29.07 -2.88
CA VAL A 138 -3.57 -29.78 -1.95
C VAL A 138 -4.99 -29.41 -2.29
N ALA A 139 -5.84 -30.41 -2.47
CA ALA A 139 -7.24 -30.22 -2.80
C ALA A 139 -8.10 -31.12 -1.89
N THR A 140 -9.23 -30.59 -1.45
CA THR A 140 -10.18 -31.31 -0.59
C THR A 140 -11.60 -31.07 -1.08
N ASN A 141 -12.49 -31.98 -0.70
CA ASN A 141 -13.92 -31.76 -0.85
C ASN A 141 -14.37 -30.66 0.12
N GLY A 142 -14.94 -29.59 -0.40
CA GLY A 142 -15.43 -28.45 0.36
C GLY A 142 -16.92 -28.49 0.69
N ASP A 143 -17.65 -29.51 0.24
CA ASP A 143 -19.08 -29.62 0.50
C ASP A 143 -19.34 -30.30 1.84
N SER A 144 -20.05 -29.60 2.73
CA SER A 144 -20.42 -30.11 4.06
C SER A 144 -21.45 -31.25 4.03
N GLY A 145 -22.08 -31.52 2.88
CA GLY A 145 -23.11 -32.56 2.70
C GLY A 145 -22.83 -33.54 1.55
N SER A 146 -21.58 -33.60 1.07
CA SER A 146 -21.20 -34.29 -0.19
C SER A 146 -21.32 -35.83 -0.19
N GLY A 147 -21.87 -36.43 0.86
CA GLY A 147 -21.96 -37.88 1.00
C GLY A 147 -20.58 -38.54 0.92
N SER A 148 -20.45 -39.58 0.10
CA SER A 148 -19.23 -40.36 -0.10
C SER A 148 -18.24 -39.74 -1.10
N LEU A 149 -18.29 -38.46 -1.46
CA LEU A 149 -17.34 -37.94 -2.46
C LEU A 149 -15.97 -37.59 -1.85
N LEU A 150 -14.91 -38.18 -2.39
CA LEU A 150 -13.51 -37.98 -2.03
C LEU A 150 -12.77 -37.30 -3.18
N VAL A 151 -12.04 -36.22 -2.87
CA VAL A 151 -11.21 -35.47 -3.84
C VAL A 151 -9.76 -35.90 -3.65
N LEU A 152 -9.17 -36.45 -4.70
CA LEU A 152 -7.76 -36.84 -4.74
C LEU A 152 -6.99 -35.84 -5.59
N ALA A 153 -5.99 -35.21 -4.99
CA ALA A 153 -4.98 -34.45 -5.70
C ALA A 153 -4.06 -35.42 -6.47
N TYR A 154 -4.57 -35.88 -7.64
CA TYR A 154 -3.94 -36.60 -8.76
C TYR A 154 -4.72 -37.87 -9.19
N ALA A 155 -5.24 -37.87 -10.44
CA ALA A 155 -5.43 -39.13 -11.18
C ALA A 155 -5.26 -39.06 -12.72
N VAL A 156 -4.98 -37.90 -13.35
CA VAL A 156 -4.78 -37.83 -14.82
C VAL A 156 -3.64 -36.93 -15.31
N GLY A 157 -2.80 -36.34 -14.44
CA GLY A 157 -1.65 -35.54 -14.88
C GLY A 157 -0.99 -34.68 -13.80
N PHE A 158 0.29 -34.34 -14.02
CA PHE A 158 1.03 -33.38 -13.18
C PHE A 158 0.42 -31.97 -13.32
N PRO A 159 0.53 -31.10 -12.30
CA PRO A 159 0.11 -29.71 -12.43
C PRO A 159 0.85 -29.03 -13.59
N THR A 160 0.11 -28.24 -14.36
CA THR A 160 0.70 -27.29 -15.32
C THR A 160 0.97 -25.98 -14.61
N LEU A 161 1.59 -25.01 -15.30
CA LEU A 161 1.82 -23.68 -14.73
C LEU A 161 0.54 -22.90 -14.43
N THR A 162 -0.60 -23.29 -15.03
CA THR A 162 -1.87 -22.55 -14.94
C THR A 162 -3.02 -23.37 -14.37
N THR A 163 -2.92 -24.70 -14.37
CA THR A 163 -4.00 -25.60 -13.95
C THR A 163 -3.50 -26.84 -13.24
N HIS A 164 -4.38 -27.48 -12.47
CA HIS A 164 -4.16 -28.83 -11.97
C HIS A 164 -5.45 -29.65 -12.07
N ALA A 165 -5.33 -30.92 -12.43
CA ALA A 165 -6.46 -31.83 -12.48
C ALA A 165 -6.56 -32.62 -11.17
N VAL A 166 -7.76 -32.69 -10.61
CA VAL A 166 -8.10 -33.61 -9.52
C VAL A 166 -9.06 -34.66 -10.01
N ASN A 167 -9.13 -35.77 -9.29
CA ASN A 167 -10.12 -36.81 -9.55
C ASN A 167 -11.04 -36.96 -8.33
N VAL A 168 -12.32 -37.09 -8.61
CA VAL A 168 -13.38 -37.21 -7.62
C VAL A 168 -13.91 -38.62 -7.70
N ARG A 169 -13.93 -39.30 -6.56
CA ARG A 169 -14.36 -40.68 -6.45
C ARG A 169 -15.41 -40.83 -5.38
N ASN A 170 -16.21 -41.88 -5.51
CA ASN A 170 -17.01 -42.37 -4.41
C ASN A 170 -16.11 -43.12 -3.40
N SER A 171 -16.11 -42.72 -2.14
CA SER A 171 -15.29 -43.23 -1.05
C SER A 171 -15.77 -44.59 -0.54
N GLY A 172 -17.01 -44.96 -0.82
CA GLY A 172 -17.57 -46.28 -0.49
C GLY A 172 -17.24 -47.33 -1.55
N THR A 173 -17.19 -46.96 -2.83
CA THR A 173 -16.99 -47.91 -3.96
C THR A 173 -15.67 -47.77 -4.70
N GLY A 174 -14.94 -46.66 -4.50
CA GLY A 174 -13.72 -46.32 -5.24
C GLY A 174 -13.94 -45.92 -6.69
N ALA A 175 -15.20 -45.91 -7.18
CA ALA A 175 -15.52 -45.59 -8.56
C ALA A 175 -15.38 -44.09 -8.87
N ASN A 176 -15.01 -43.76 -10.10
CA ASN A 176 -14.99 -42.38 -10.60
C ASN A 176 -16.39 -41.77 -10.51
N ALA A 177 -16.50 -40.59 -9.91
CA ALA A 177 -17.77 -39.90 -9.73
C ALA A 177 -18.10 -39.06 -10.96
N ALA A 178 -18.43 -39.68 -12.09
CA ALA A 178 -18.70 -38.99 -13.35
C ALA A 178 -19.94 -38.08 -13.27
N GLY A 179 -19.84 -36.85 -13.80
CA GLY A 179 -20.93 -35.87 -13.81
C GLY A 179 -21.34 -35.35 -12.43
N ALA A 180 -20.57 -35.64 -11.38
CA ALA A 180 -20.80 -35.14 -10.04
C ALA A 180 -20.43 -33.65 -9.95
N THR A 181 -21.29 -32.86 -9.32
CA THR A 181 -20.99 -31.48 -8.94
C THR A 181 -20.43 -31.46 -7.53
N VAL A 182 -19.22 -30.92 -7.36
CA VAL A 182 -18.51 -30.89 -6.09
C VAL A 182 -17.77 -29.56 -5.90
N ARG A 183 -17.70 -29.07 -4.68
CA ARG A 183 -16.80 -27.98 -4.30
C ARG A 183 -15.40 -28.50 -4.03
N ILE A 184 -14.42 -27.92 -4.68
CA ILE A 184 -13.00 -28.17 -4.42
C ILE A 184 -12.43 -26.97 -3.70
N ASN A 185 -12.03 -27.18 -2.44
CA ASN A 185 -11.18 -26.25 -1.71
C ASN A 185 -9.73 -26.64 -1.98
N TRP A 186 -8.87 -25.68 -2.29
CA TRP A 186 -7.50 -25.99 -2.67
C TRP A 186 -6.50 -24.92 -2.27
N PHE A 187 -5.25 -25.36 -2.15
CA PHE A 187 -4.07 -24.55 -1.92
C PHE A 187 -2.93 -25.08 -2.78
N ALA A 188 -2.16 -24.19 -3.39
CA ALA A 188 -1.01 -24.53 -4.21
C ALA A 188 0.17 -23.60 -3.90
N PHE A 189 1.38 -24.13 -4.02
CA PHE A 189 2.58 -23.29 -4.00
C PHE A 189 3.61 -23.74 -5.05
N GLY A 190 4.46 -22.80 -5.44
CA GLY A 190 5.39 -22.96 -6.54
C GLY A 190 6.16 -21.68 -6.78
N ASN A 191 6.87 -21.58 -7.91
CA ASN A 191 7.62 -20.41 -8.32
C ASN A 191 7.80 -20.35 -9.84
#